data_AF-A0A1E4I660-F1
#
_entry.id   AF-A0A1E4I660-F1
#
_cell.length_a   1.000
_cell.length_b   1.000
_cell.length_c   1.000
_cell.angle_alpha   90.00
_cell.angle_beta   90.00
_cell.angle_gamma   90.00
#
_symmetry.space_group_name_H-M   'P 1'
#
loop_
_entity.id
_entity.type
_entity.pdbx_description
1 polymer ?
#
loop_
_entity_poly.entity_id
_entity_poly.type
_entity_poly.pdbx_seq_one_letter_code
_entity_poly.pdbx_strand_id
1 'polypeptide(L)'
;HAHAPVADNRVILALSPDERAMILEEMRLFLDGVGTMTGALGKQDMQATAAAARGMGMKMVHEVPPALRAKLPMEFRQLGFSVHRDFDQIAMDADSLKDVSHTLNQMSATLQKCVSCHAAYQIRSPLNDDKH
;
A
#
# COMPACT_ATOMS: atom_id res chain seq x y z
N HIS A 1 -10.39 31.78 -13.37
CA HIS A 1 -9.47 31.99 -12.24
C HIS A 1 -8.32 31.03 -12.37
N ALA A 2 -7.07 31.52 -12.48
CA ALA A 2 -5.90 30.66 -12.48
C ALA A 2 -5.56 30.33 -11.02
N HIS A 3 -5.60 29.05 -10.64
CA HIS A 3 -5.10 28.61 -9.34
C HIS A 3 -3.57 28.72 -9.35
N ALA A 4 -3.01 29.48 -8.42
CA ALA A 4 -1.58 29.48 -8.18
C ALA A 4 -1.14 28.06 -7.74
N PRO A 5 0.05 27.58 -8.14
CA PRO A 5 0.53 26.27 -7.72
C PRO A 5 0.66 26.23 -6.19
N VAL A 6 -0.04 25.29 -5.56
CA VAL A 6 0.13 25.02 -4.13
C VAL A 6 1.42 24.21 -3.96
N ALA A 7 2.29 24.66 -3.05
CA ALA A 7 3.52 23.94 -2.75
C ALA A 7 3.21 22.54 -2.17
N ASP A 8 3.80 21.51 -2.76
CA ASP A 8 3.71 20.14 -2.25
C ASP A 8 4.69 19.96 -1.08
N ASN A 9 4.14 19.95 0.14
CA ASN A 9 4.91 19.89 1.39
C ASN A 9 5.24 18.45 1.84
N ARG A 10 4.97 17.43 1.00
CA ARG A 10 5.27 16.04 1.33
C ARG A 10 6.76 15.77 1.38
N VAL A 11 7.18 14.85 2.25
CA VAL A 11 8.56 14.38 2.36
C VAL A 11 8.96 13.67 1.07
N ILE A 12 10.06 14.13 0.47
CA ILE A 12 10.59 13.55 -0.76
C ILE A 12 11.38 12.29 -0.44
N LEU A 13 10.92 11.17 -0.99
CA LEU A 13 11.66 9.92 -1.07
C LEU A 13 12.46 9.95 -2.38
N ALA A 14 13.72 10.36 -2.30
CA ALA A 14 14.63 10.43 -3.44
C ALA A 14 15.17 9.03 -3.75
N LEU A 15 14.66 8.43 -4.83
CA LEU A 15 14.98 7.06 -5.25
C LEU A 15 15.56 7.04 -6.66
N SER A 16 16.39 6.03 -6.96
CA SER A 16 16.77 5.74 -8.34
C SER A 16 15.52 5.37 -9.18
N PRO A 17 15.59 5.44 -10.52
CA PRO A 17 14.47 5.04 -11.37
C PRO A 17 13.96 3.62 -11.08
N ASP A 18 14.89 2.68 -10.90
CA ASP A 18 14.57 1.27 -10.62
C ASP A 18 13.97 1.09 -9.22
N GLU A 19 14.51 1.80 -8.22
CA GLU A 19 13.99 1.80 -6.85
C GLU A 19 12.56 2.36 -6.79
N ARG A 20 12.32 3.46 -7.51
CA ARG A 20 10.98 4.03 -7.66
C ARG A 20 10.03 3.07 -8.36
N ALA A 21 10.48 2.40 -9.43
CA ALA A 21 9.67 1.44 -10.15
C ALA A 21 9.25 0.27 -9.25
N MET A 22 10.17 -0.27 -8.44
CA MET A 22 9.86 -1.35 -7.49
C MET A 22 8.79 -0.94 -6.46
N ILE A 23 8.93 0.21 -5.81
CA ILE A 23 7.92 0.67 -4.83
C ILE A 23 6.57 0.92 -5.49
N LEU A 24 6.55 1.50 -6.70
CA LEU A 24 5.29 1.73 -7.41
C LEU A 24 4.64 0.44 -7.88
N GLU A 25 5.43 -0.59 -8.18
CA GLU A 25 4.88 -1.90 -8.53
C GLU A 25 4.20 -2.56 -7.32
N GLU A 26 4.83 -2.52 -6.15
CA GLU A 26 4.21 -2.95 -4.90
C GLU A 26 2.91 -2.19 -4.61
N MET A 27 2.88 -0.87 -4.83
CA MET A 27 1.65 -0.05 -4.71
C MET A 27 0.55 -0.48 -5.69
N ARG A 28 0.89 -0.89 -6.92
CA ARG A 28 -0.09 -1.42 -7.89
C ARG A 28 -0.63 -2.77 -7.45
N LEU A 29 0.21 -3.65 -6.90
CA LEU A 29 -0.21 -4.93 -6.36
C LEU A 29 -1.16 -4.77 -5.17
N PHE A 30 -0.93 -3.78 -4.30
CA PHE A 30 -1.90 -3.41 -3.26
C PHE A 30 -3.24 -2.97 -3.84
N LEU A 31 -3.22 -2.12 -4.88
CA LEU A 31 -4.45 -1.63 -5.50
C LEU A 31 -5.24 -2.77 -6.16
N ASP A 32 -4.56 -3.67 -6.87
CA ASP A 32 -5.15 -4.85 -7.48
C ASP A 32 -5.77 -5.80 -6.43
N GLY A 33 -5.05 -6.06 -5.35
CA GLY A 33 -5.53 -6.88 -4.24
C GLY A 33 -6.76 -6.27 -3.54
N VAL A 34 -6.78 -4.96 -3.30
CA VAL A 34 -7.96 -4.25 -2.76
C VAL A 34 -9.16 -4.35 -3.71
N GLY A 35 -8.93 -4.19 -5.02
CA GLY A 35 -9.98 -4.37 -6.03
C GLY A 35 -10.57 -5.78 -6.02
N THR A 36 -9.69 -6.79 -5.97
CA THR A 36 -10.08 -8.21 -5.88
C THR A 36 -10.86 -8.50 -4.60
N MET A 37 -10.38 -8.03 -3.45
CA MET A 37 -11.08 -8.17 -2.17
C MET A 37 -12.46 -7.52 -2.20
N THR A 38 -12.57 -6.30 -2.74
CA THR A 38 -13.85 -5.58 -2.83
C THR A 38 -14.86 -6.37 -3.66
N GLY A 39 -14.43 -6.91 -4.81
CA GLY A 39 -15.27 -7.76 -5.66
C GLY A 39 -15.69 -9.07 -4.99
N ALA A 40 -14.78 -9.69 -4.22
CA ALA A 40 -15.07 -10.92 -3.47
C ALA A 40 -16.03 -10.68 -2.30
N LEU A 41 -15.81 -9.62 -1.51
CA LEU A 41 -16.69 -9.20 -0.41
C LEU A 41 -18.10 -8.89 -0.91
N GLY A 42 -18.24 -8.22 -2.06
CA GLY A 42 -19.54 -7.96 -2.69
C GLY A 42 -20.32 -9.23 -3.10
N LYS A 43 -19.62 -10.37 -3.23
CA LYS A 43 -20.20 -11.69 -3.49
C LYS A 43 -20.23 -12.58 -2.24
N GLN A 44 -19.81 -12.06 -1.09
CA GLN A 44 -19.61 -12.82 0.16
C GLN A 44 -18.63 -14.00 0.01
N ASP A 45 -17.71 -13.94 -0.96
CA ASP A 45 -16.67 -14.95 -1.17
C ASP A 45 -15.48 -14.70 -0.24
N MET A 46 -15.58 -15.23 0.98
CA MET A 46 -14.57 -15.03 2.00
C MET A 46 -13.26 -15.78 1.73
N GLN A 47 -13.33 -16.88 0.97
CA GLN A 47 -12.12 -17.62 0.56
C GLN A 47 -11.30 -16.81 -0.46
N ALA A 48 -11.96 -16.23 -1.46
CA ALA A 48 -11.30 -15.34 -2.41
C ALA A 48 -10.79 -14.06 -1.74
N THR A 49 -11.56 -13.51 -0.79
CA THR A 49 -11.15 -12.35 0.02
C THR A 49 -9.86 -12.65 0.79
N ALA A 50 -9.81 -13.80 1.49
CA ALA A 50 -8.64 -14.19 2.25
C ALA A 50 -7.43 -14.47 1.35
N ALA A 51 -7.63 -15.11 0.19
CA ALA A 51 -6.55 -15.36 -0.77
C ALA A 51 -5.93 -14.05 -1.30
N ALA A 52 -6.77 -13.07 -1.65
CA ALA A 52 -6.31 -11.76 -2.08
C ALA A 52 -5.57 -11.00 -0.96
N ALA A 53 -6.11 -11.02 0.27
CA ALA A 53 -5.47 -10.40 1.42
C ALA A 53 -4.10 -11.01 1.73
N ARG A 54 -3.96 -12.36 1.70
CA ARG A 54 -2.64 -13.03 1.82
C ARG A 54 -1.68 -12.62 0.73
N GLY A 55 -2.20 -12.29 -0.45
CA GLY A 55 -1.48 -11.68 -1.57
C GLY A 55 -0.64 -10.48 -1.13
N MET A 56 -1.25 -9.62 -0.32
CA MET A 56 -0.71 -8.34 0.14
C MET A 56 0.01 -8.40 1.49
N GLY A 57 0.08 -9.58 2.11
CA GLY A 57 0.66 -9.80 3.44
C GLY A 57 2.18 -9.66 3.50
N MET A 58 2.75 -10.04 4.65
CA MET A 58 4.20 -9.93 4.92
C MET A 58 5.09 -10.70 3.94
N LYS A 59 4.53 -11.63 3.15
CA LYS A 59 5.30 -12.34 2.11
C LYS A 59 5.90 -11.37 1.07
N MET A 60 5.18 -10.29 0.74
CA MET A 60 5.63 -9.30 -0.26
C MET A 60 6.84 -8.49 0.21
N VAL A 61 6.94 -8.23 1.51
CA VAL A 61 8.04 -7.47 2.12
C VAL A 61 9.42 -8.05 1.78
N HIS A 62 9.51 -9.36 1.63
CA HIS A 62 10.76 -10.06 1.32
C HIS A 62 11.28 -9.75 -0.09
N GLU A 63 10.47 -9.13 -0.95
CA GLU A 63 10.83 -8.76 -2.32
C GLU A 63 11.56 -7.41 -2.40
N VAL A 64 11.57 -6.60 -1.32
CA VAL A 64 12.23 -5.30 -1.30
C VAL A 64 13.71 -5.42 -0.90
N PRO A 65 14.67 -4.99 -1.76
CA PRO A 65 16.09 -5.08 -1.47
C PRO A 65 16.50 -4.39 -0.16
N PRO A 66 17.37 -4.99 0.68
CA PRO A 66 17.81 -4.38 1.93
C PRO A 66 18.41 -2.98 1.77
N ALA A 67 19.15 -2.74 0.68
CA ALA A 67 19.74 -1.44 0.38
C ALA A 67 18.67 -0.36 0.13
N LEU A 68 17.58 -0.69 -0.57
CA LEU A 68 16.45 0.20 -0.75
C LEU A 68 15.75 0.49 0.59
N ARG A 69 15.48 -0.56 1.39
CA ARG A 69 14.86 -0.39 2.71
C ARG A 69 15.67 0.54 3.62
N ALA A 70 17.00 0.46 3.58
CA ALA A 70 17.87 1.31 4.39
C ALA A 70 17.76 2.82 4.03
N LYS A 71 17.45 3.16 2.77
CA LYS A 71 17.26 4.54 2.31
C LYS A 71 15.96 5.19 2.76
N LEU A 72 14.94 4.39 3.05
CA LEU A 72 13.60 4.89 3.39
C LEU A 72 13.57 5.46 4.82
N PRO A 73 12.73 6.47 5.12
CA PRO A 73 12.48 6.90 6.49
C PRO A 73 11.94 5.78 7.37
N MET A 74 12.23 5.83 8.67
CA MET A 74 11.78 4.80 9.60
C MET A 74 10.26 4.70 9.67
N GLU A 75 9.59 5.84 9.70
CA GLU A 75 8.14 5.98 9.78
C GLU A 75 7.48 5.42 8.51
N PHE A 76 8.07 5.67 7.33
CA PHE A 76 7.62 5.09 6.07
C PHE A 76 7.67 3.56 6.10
N ARG A 77 8.79 3.00 6.56
CA ARG A 77 8.94 1.54 6.69
C ARG A 77 7.93 0.96 7.67
N GLN A 78 7.78 1.57 8.84
CA GLN A 78 6.84 1.12 9.87
C GLN A 78 5.41 1.10 9.35
N LEU A 79 5.02 2.14 8.60
CA LEU A 79 3.71 2.21 7.97
C LEU A 79 3.52 1.09 6.93
N GLY A 80 4.50 0.88 6.04
CA GLY A 80 4.49 -0.22 5.07
C GLY A 80 4.35 -1.60 5.74
N PHE A 81 5.21 -1.90 6.73
CA PHE A 81 5.10 -3.14 7.50
C PHE A 81 3.75 -3.30 8.19
N SER A 82 3.18 -2.21 8.71
CA SER A 82 1.87 -2.27 9.34
C SER A 82 0.78 -2.64 8.33
N VAL A 83 0.82 -2.10 7.11
CA VAL A 83 -0.16 -2.42 6.07
C VAL A 83 -0.11 -3.90 5.70
N HIS A 84 1.09 -4.47 5.51
CA HIS A 84 1.23 -5.90 5.24
C HIS A 84 0.69 -6.77 6.39
N ARG A 85 0.96 -6.41 7.65
CA ARG A 85 0.40 -7.12 8.81
C ARG A 85 -1.11 -7.03 8.88
N ASP A 86 -1.70 -5.88 8.54
CA ASP A 86 -3.15 -5.75 8.51
C ASP A 86 -3.75 -6.69 7.46
N PHE A 87 -3.12 -6.83 6.28
CA PHE A 87 -3.59 -7.75 5.26
C PHE A 87 -3.44 -9.22 5.65
N ASP A 88 -2.38 -9.60 6.36
CA ASP A 88 -2.28 -10.94 6.96
C ASP A 88 -3.41 -11.16 7.99
N GLN A 89 -3.73 -10.16 8.81
CA GLN A 89 -4.82 -10.26 9.79
C GLN A 89 -6.18 -10.37 9.09
N ILE A 90 -6.43 -9.56 8.08
CA ILE A 90 -7.66 -9.63 7.28
C ILE A 90 -7.81 -11.01 6.65
N ALA A 91 -6.73 -11.60 6.14
CA ALA A 91 -6.77 -12.95 5.60
C ALA A 91 -7.17 -14.01 6.64
N MET A 92 -6.60 -13.93 7.85
CA MET A 92 -6.93 -14.86 8.94
C MET A 92 -8.39 -14.72 9.38
N ASP A 93 -8.87 -13.48 9.51
CA ASP A 93 -10.23 -13.20 9.96
C ASP A 93 -11.28 -13.52 8.88
N ALA A 94 -10.97 -13.26 7.62
CA ALA A 94 -11.83 -13.64 6.50
C ALA A 94 -12.05 -15.16 6.44
N ASP A 95 -10.99 -15.95 6.66
CA ASP A 95 -11.10 -17.42 6.68
C ASP A 95 -11.84 -17.96 7.90
N SER A 96 -11.59 -17.38 9.08
CA SER A 96 -12.07 -17.91 10.36
C SER A 96 -13.45 -17.38 10.75
N LEU A 97 -13.67 -16.07 10.66
CA LEU A 97 -14.90 -15.40 11.10
C LEU A 97 -15.94 -15.34 9.97
N LYS A 98 -15.48 -15.21 8.72
CA LYS A 98 -16.33 -15.10 7.52
C LYS A 98 -17.39 -13.98 7.61
N ASP A 99 -17.07 -12.92 8.34
CA ASP A 99 -17.94 -11.74 8.53
C ASP A 99 -17.51 -10.61 7.60
N VAL A 100 -18.37 -10.29 6.62
CA VAL A 100 -18.15 -9.23 5.64
C VAL A 100 -18.00 -7.85 6.29
N SER A 101 -18.81 -7.55 7.32
CA SER A 101 -18.77 -6.23 7.96
C SER A 101 -17.49 -6.06 8.76
N HIS A 102 -17.06 -7.10 9.47
CA HIS A 102 -15.76 -7.11 10.16
C HIS A 102 -14.61 -6.89 9.18
N THR A 103 -14.56 -7.66 8.09
CA THR A 103 -13.50 -7.53 7.09
C THR A 103 -13.51 -6.16 6.39
N LEU A 104 -14.68 -5.58 6.11
CA LEU A 104 -14.77 -4.22 5.56
C LEU A 104 -14.24 -3.16 6.53
N ASN A 105 -14.51 -3.30 7.83
CA ASN A 105 -13.98 -2.39 8.85
C ASN A 105 -12.44 -2.47 8.93
N GLN A 106 -11.89 -3.68 8.90
CA GLN A 106 -10.43 -3.87 8.83
C GLN A 106 -9.84 -3.24 7.57
N MET A 107 -10.45 -3.50 6.41
CA MET A 107 -10.02 -2.93 5.14
C MET A 107 -10.06 -1.39 5.18
N SER A 108 -11.10 -0.79 5.77
CA SER A 108 -11.19 0.65 5.95
C SER A 108 -10.05 1.20 6.82
N ALA A 109 -9.71 0.52 7.92
CA ALA A 109 -8.60 0.90 8.78
C ALA A 109 -7.24 0.81 8.07
N THR A 110 -7.04 -0.23 7.25
CA THR A 110 -5.83 -0.39 6.42
C THR A 110 -5.72 0.71 5.36
N LEU A 111 -6.82 1.01 4.66
CA LEU A 111 -6.85 2.06 3.62
C LEU A 111 -6.54 3.45 4.17
N GLN A 112 -6.91 3.72 5.42
CA GLN A 112 -6.53 4.97 6.09
C GLN A 112 -5.00 5.12 6.21
N LYS A 113 -4.24 4.02 6.30
CA LYS A 113 -2.77 4.04 6.30
C LYS A 113 -2.21 4.38 4.91
N CYS A 114 -2.86 3.91 3.84
CA CYS A 114 -2.52 4.32 2.47
C CYS A 114 -2.71 5.83 2.29
N VAL A 115 -3.85 6.37 2.75
CA VAL A 115 -4.15 7.80 2.71
C VAL A 115 -3.09 8.60 3.48
N SER A 116 -2.77 8.18 4.71
CA SER A 116 -1.74 8.84 5.53
C SER A 116 -0.35 8.81 4.87
N CYS A 117 0.02 7.69 4.25
CA CYS A 117 1.28 7.57 3.51
C CYS A 117 1.32 8.54 2.33
N HIS A 118 0.27 8.56 1.51
CA HIS A 118 0.20 9.40 0.31
C HIS A 118 0.11 10.90 0.62
N ALA A 119 -0.43 11.24 1.79
CA ALA A 119 -0.48 12.60 2.31
C ALA A 119 0.86 13.07 2.91
N ALA A 120 1.72 12.14 3.35
CA ALA A 120 3.00 12.46 3.98
C ALA A 120 4.18 12.38 3.02
N TYR A 121 4.15 11.50 2.01
CA TYR A 121 5.29 11.18 1.18
C TYR A 121 5.04 11.36 -0.32
N GLN A 122 6.10 11.71 -1.03
CA GLN A 122 6.14 11.72 -2.49
C GLN A 122 7.41 11.00 -2.96
N ILE A 123 7.29 10.16 -3.98
CA ILE A 123 8.43 9.41 -4.54
C ILE A 123 8.93 10.13 -5.78
N ARG A 124 10.16 10.63 -5.72
CA ARG A 124 10.82 11.34 -6.83
C ARG A 124 12.04 10.57 -7.31
N SER A 125 12.35 10.75 -8.58
CA SER A 125 13.56 10.22 -9.20
C SER A 125 14.20 11.28 -10.08
N PRO A 126 15.54 11.44 -10.07
CA PRO A 126 16.22 12.52 -10.78
C PRO A 126 15.90 12.61 -12.28
N LEU A 127 15.54 11.50 -12.94
CA LEU A 127 15.30 11.47 -14.39
C LEU A 127 13.92 12.00 -14.82
N ASN A 128 12.97 12.20 -13.90
CA ASN A 128 11.60 12.60 -14.23
C ASN A 128 11.25 14.04 -13.82
N ASP A 129 12.17 14.75 -13.16
CA ASP A 129 11.92 16.12 -12.69
C ASP A 129 12.29 17.19 -13.75
N ASP A 130 12.92 16.81 -14.88
CA ASP A 130 13.37 17.72 -15.95
C ASP A 130 12.35 17.94 -17.10
N LYS A 131 11.07 17.55 -16.92
CA LYS A 131 10.03 17.70 -17.96
C LYS A 131 8.91 18.70 -17.62
N HIS A 132 9.18 19.68 -16.76
CA HIS A 132 8.27 20.82 -16.55
C HIS A 132 9.01 22.14 -16.72
#